data_AF-A0A0U5GP39-F1
#
_entry.id   AF-A0A0U5GP39-F1
#
_cell.length_a   1.000
_cell.length_b   1.000
_cell.length_c   1.000
_cell.angle_alpha   90.00
_cell.angle_beta   90.00
_cell.angle_gamma   90.00
#
_symmetry.space_group_name_H-M   'P 1'
#
loop_
_entity.id
_entity.type
_entity.pdbx_description
1 polymer ?
#
loop_
_entity_poly.entity_id
_entity_poly.type
_entity_poly.pdbx_seq_one_letter_code
_entity_poly.pdbx_strand_id
1 'polypeptide(L)'
;MEHPFLVFVPCSWIIHAIPAIDRLPESSPRPNGVNQPSYVSNLLGSDLGLGTEDKEAIKWTAVSLYAAGSDSTVAILMSLILALAMFPEVQVRAQEEIDRAIGKDASQLPTFSDRKHMPYNDGIMKEE
;
A
#
# COMPACT_ATOMS: atom_id res chain seq x y z
N MET A 1 12.87 27.32 -9.97
CA MET A 1 14.33 27.07 -9.92
C MET A 1 14.80 27.07 -8.48
N GLU A 2 14.80 25.97 -7.73
CA GLU A 2 14.33 24.58 -7.93
C GLU A 2 14.29 23.86 -6.56
N HIS A 3 13.56 22.76 -6.28
CA HIS A 3 12.61 21.93 -7.05
C HIS A 3 11.33 21.64 -6.23
N PRO A 4 10.18 21.27 -6.84
CA PRO A 4 9.01 20.74 -6.13
C PRO A 4 8.83 19.20 -6.31
N PHE A 5 8.19 18.54 -5.33
CA PHE A 5 7.68 17.16 -5.37
C PHE A 5 8.69 16.00 -5.53
N LEU A 6 9.58 15.81 -4.55
CA LEU A 6 10.10 14.49 -4.19
C LEU A 6 10.16 14.38 -2.66
N VAL A 7 9.03 14.00 -2.04
CA VAL A 7 8.98 13.66 -0.61
C VAL A 7 9.49 12.22 -0.45
N PHE A 8 10.80 12.04 -0.61
CA PHE A 8 11.48 10.94 0.06
C PHE A 8 11.30 11.15 1.57
N VAL A 9 10.60 10.25 2.26
CA VAL A 9 10.75 10.16 3.71
C VAL A 9 12.06 9.38 3.93
N PRO A 10 13.16 9.99 4.39
CA PRO A 10 14.40 9.25 4.53
C PRO A 10 14.20 8.20 5.62
N CYS A 11 14.84 7.02 5.54
CA CYS A 11 14.69 6.02 6.62
C CYS A 11 15.12 6.55 8.00
N SER A 12 15.95 7.60 8.04
CA SER A 12 16.26 8.42 9.22
C SER A 12 15.02 9.02 9.91
N TRP A 13 13.99 9.45 9.17
CA TRP A 13 12.74 9.95 9.74
C TRP A 13 11.97 8.88 10.52
N ILE A 14 12.03 7.61 10.11
CA ILE A 14 11.45 6.51 10.89
C ILE A 14 12.18 6.39 12.22
N ILE A 15 13.52 6.39 12.19
CA ILE A 15 14.36 6.33 13.40
C ILE A 15 14.05 7.49 14.36
N HIS A 16 13.79 8.70 13.83
CA HIS A 16 13.39 9.85 14.64
C HIS A 16 11.90 9.86 15.04
N ALA A 17 11.03 9.12 14.35
CA ALA A 17 9.61 8.98 14.69
C ALA A 17 9.35 7.92 15.77
N ILE A 18 10.25 6.95 15.95
CA ILE A 18 10.21 5.90 16.99
C ILE A 18 9.68 6.40 18.35
N PRO A 19 10.24 7.48 18.96
CA PRO A 19 9.82 7.93 20.29
C PRO A 19 8.41 8.53 20.34
N ALA A 20 7.79 8.79 19.19
CA ALA A 20 6.38 9.18 19.08
C ALA A 20 5.45 7.96 18.98
N ILE A 21 5.92 6.83 18.42
CA ILE A 21 5.14 5.58 18.34
C ILE A 21 4.96 4.96 19.73
N ASP A 22 5.89 5.18 20.66
CA ASP A 22 5.72 4.85 22.09
C ASP A 22 4.75 5.75 22.84
N ARG A 23 4.35 6.89 22.26
CA ARG A 23 3.39 7.84 22.85
C ARG A 23 2.01 7.77 22.20
N LEU A 24 1.80 6.88 21.23
CA LEU A 24 0.47 6.69 20.65
C LEU A 24 -0.45 6.10 21.72
N PRO A 25 -1.57 6.75 22.06
CA PRO A 25 -2.54 6.20 23.00
C PRO A 25 -3.11 4.90 22.43
N GLU A 26 -3.33 3.92 23.30
CA GLU A 26 -4.00 2.68 22.90
C GLU A 26 -5.36 3.01 22.28
N SER A 27 -5.61 2.47 21.09
CA SER A 27 -6.73 2.92 20.26
C SER A 27 -8.06 2.70 20.97
N SER A 28 -8.89 3.74 21.06
CA SER A 28 -10.21 3.63 21.69
C SER A 28 -11.05 2.52 21.05
N PRO A 29 -11.89 1.81 21.83
CA PRO A 29 -12.75 0.76 21.29
C PRO A 29 -13.61 1.31 20.14
N ARG A 30 -13.48 0.72 18.94
CA ARG A 30 -14.29 1.14 17.78
C ARG A 30 -15.77 0.96 18.12
N PRO A 31 -16.66 1.93 17.81
CA PRO A 31 -18.05 1.93 18.28
C PRO A 31 -18.89 0.72 17.84
N ASN A 32 -18.44 -0.03 16.83
CA ASN A 32 -19.15 -1.21 16.31
C ASN A 32 -18.47 -2.55 16.65
N GLY A 33 -17.34 -2.57 17.37
CA GLY A 33 -16.60 -3.80 17.71
C GLY A 33 -15.99 -4.60 16.54
N VAL A 34 -16.39 -4.34 15.29
CA VAL A 34 -15.87 -5.02 14.10
C VAL A 34 -14.40 -4.68 13.90
N ASN A 35 -13.53 -5.63 14.23
CA ASN A 35 -12.12 -5.54 13.90
C ASN A 35 -11.92 -6.11 12.50
N GLN A 36 -11.66 -5.26 11.50
CA GLN A 36 -11.25 -5.76 10.19
C GLN A 36 -9.89 -6.47 10.34
N PRO A 37 -9.74 -7.70 9.84
CA PRO A 37 -8.52 -8.46 9.97
C PRO A 37 -7.37 -7.71 9.29
N SER A 38 -6.26 -7.59 9.99
CA SER A 38 -5.07 -6.84 9.59
C SER A 38 -3.84 -7.50 10.20
N TYR A 39 -2.65 -7.21 9.69
CA TYR A 39 -1.40 -7.78 10.20
C TYR A 39 -1.31 -7.74 11.74
N VAL A 40 -1.50 -6.56 12.33
CA VAL A 40 -1.47 -6.36 13.79
C VAL A 40 -2.64 -7.06 14.49
N SER A 41 -3.87 -6.93 13.97
CA SER A 41 -5.04 -7.56 14.62
C SER A 41 -4.98 -9.09 14.60
N ASN A 42 -4.42 -9.68 13.55
CA ASN A 42 -4.33 -11.14 13.42
C ASN A 42 -3.27 -11.70 14.36
N LEU A 43 -2.15 -10.99 14.55
CA LEU A 43 -1.11 -11.38 15.50
C LEU A 43 -1.60 -11.18 16.95
N LEU A 44 -2.15 -10.02 17.30
CA LEU A 44 -2.67 -9.76 18.65
C LEU A 44 -3.89 -10.62 19.02
N GLY A 45 -4.67 -11.08 18.04
CA GLY A 45 -5.81 -11.98 18.22
C GLY A 45 -5.46 -13.48 18.20
N SER A 46 -4.17 -13.83 18.11
CA SER A 46 -3.73 -15.23 18.07
C SER A 46 -3.55 -15.82 19.47
N ASP A 47 -3.92 -17.09 19.64
CA ASP A 47 -3.81 -17.83 20.91
C ASP A 47 -2.39 -18.37 21.16
N LEU A 48 -1.38 -17.52 20.94
CA LEU A 48 0.04 -17.86 21.03
C LEU A 48 0.65 -17.56 22.41
N GLY A 49 -0.13 -17.05 23.37
CA GLY A 49 0.36 -16.74 24.72
C GLY A 49 1.34 -15.55 24.78
N LEU A 50 1.14 -14.54 23.93
CA LEU A 50 2.07 -13.43 23.68
C LEU A 50 2.53 -12.70 24.95
N GLY A 51 3.85 -12.62 25.13
CA GLY A 51 4.52 -11.83 26.16
C GLY A 51 4.64 -10.33 25.80
N THR A 52 5.38 -9.59 26.62
CA THR A 52 5.69 -8.17 26.36
C THR A 52 6.62 -7.99 25.17
N GLU A 53 7.66 -8.83 25.07
CA GLU A 53 8.63 -8.83 23.97
C GLU A 53 7.95 -9.13 22.62
N ASP A 54 6.97 -10.05 22.59
CA ASP A 54 6.20 -10.34 21.37
C ASP A 54 5.36 -9.14 20.91
N LYS A 55 4.76 -8.40 21.85
CA LYS A 55 3.98 -7.18 21.53
C LYS A 55 4.86 -6.07 21.00
N GLU A 56 6.08 -5.92 21.54
CA GLU A 56 7.09 -5.03 20.96
C GLU A 56 7.51 -5.49 19.57
N ALA A 57 7.79 -6.78 19.37
CA ALA A 57 8.14 -7.33 18.07
C ALA A 57 7.03 -7.08 17.03
N ILE A 58 5.77 -7.33 17.36
CA ILE A 58 4.60 -7.05 16.51
C ILE A 58 4.53 -5.56 16.13
N LYS A 59 4.78 -4.66 17.10
CA LYS A 59 4.81 -3.21 16.86
C LYS A 59 5.94 -2.84 15.89
N TRP A 60 7.15 -3.34 16.12
CA TRP A 60 8.33 -3.07 15.31
C TRP A 60 8.21 -3.59 13.88
N THR A 61 7.72 -4.82 13.70
CA THR A 61 7.52 -5.40 12.37
C THR A 61 6.40 -4.70 11.61
N ALA A 62 5.32 -4.26 12.27
CA ALA A 62 4.25 -3.50 11.64
C ALA A 62 4.73 -2.13 11.13
N VAL A 63 5.53 -1.41 11.93
CA VAL A 63 6.14 -0.13 11.51
C VAL A 63 7.11 -0.36 10.35
N SER A 64 7.97 -1.38 10.43
CA SER A 64 8.93 -1.71 9.38
C SER A 64 8.25 -2.08 8.06
N LEU A 65 7.15 -2.85 8.12
CA LEU A 65 6.37 -3.25 6.95
C LEU A 65 5.70 -2.04 6.27
N TYR A 66 5.09 -1.15 7.06
CA TYR A 66 4.49 0.08 6.54
C TYR A 66 5.53 1.00 5.90
N ALA A 67 6.65 1.21 6.60
CA ALA A 67 7.77 2.01 6.12
C ALA A 67 8.33 1.51 4.78
N ALA A 68 8.68 0.22 4.70
CA ALA A 68 9.27 -0.38 3.50
C ALA A 68 8.32 -0.30 2.29
N GLY A 69 7.01 -0.43 2.52
CA GLY A 69 5.99 -0.28 1.48
C GLY A 69 5.69 1.17 1.09
N SER A 70 5.86 2.14 1.99
CA SER A 70 5.51 3.55 1.77
C SER A 70 6.35 4.19 0.67
N ASP A 71 7.66 4.32 0.87
CA ASP A 71 8.52 5.08 -0.05
C ASP A 71 8.66 4.41 -1.42
N SER A 72 8.79 3.08 -1.44
CA SER A 72 8.94 2.30 -2.68
C SER A 72 7.67 2.35 -3.55
N THR A 73 6.49 2.18 -2.96
CA THR A 73 5.22 2.23 -3.72
C THR A 73 4.97 3.63 -4.27
N VAL A 74 5.26 4.69 -3.51
CA VAL A 74 5.14 6.07 -3.99
C VAL A 74 6.08 6.33 -5.17
N ALA A 75 7.33 5.88 -5.09
CA ALA A 75 8.29 6.02 -6.19
C ALA A 75 7.84 5.29 -7.46
N ILE A 76 7.42 4.03 -7.35
CA ILE A 76 6.92 3.22 -8.49
C ILE A 76 5.69 3.87 -9.12
N LEU A 77 4.72 4.33 -8.31
CA LEU A 77 3.53 5.01 -8.83
C LEU A 77 3.87 6.32 -9.54
N MET A 78 4.85 7.09 -9.06
CA MET A 78 5.30 8.31 -9.73
C MET A 78 5.99 8.02 -11.07
N SER A 79 6.88 7.01 -11.12
CA SER A 79 7.53 6.59 -12.37
C SER A 79 6.51 6.08 -13.39
N LEU A 80 5.59 5.21 -12.98
CA LEU A 80 4.53 4.67 -13.83
C LEU A 80 3.62 5.76 -14.41
N ILE A 81 3.19 6.73 -13.58
CA ILE A 81 2.38 7.87 -14.05
C ILE A 81 3.16 8.71 -15.07
N LEU A 82 4.45 8.93 -14.83
CA LEU A 82 5.32 9.66 -15.77
C LEU A 82 5.49 8.88 -17.09
N ALA A 83 5.74 7.57 -17.03
CA ALA A 83 5.86 6.71 -18.21
C ALA A 83 4.58 6.73 -19.06
N LEU A 84 3.41 6.54 -18.43
CA LEU A 84 2.11 6.60 -19.12
C LEU A 84 1.81 8.00 -19.70
N ALA A 85 2.29 9.07 -19.07
CA ALA A 85 2.17 10.43 -19.61
C ALA A 85 3.10 10.70 -20.81
N MET A 86 4.25 10.02 -20.90
CA MET A 86 5.16 10.10 -22.06
C MET A 86 4.71 9.21 -23.22
N PHE A 87 4.04 8.09 -22.93
CA PHE A 87 3.59 7.09 -23.92
C PHE A 87 2.06 6.95 -23.93
N PRO A 88 1.31 7.96 -24.40
CA PRO A 88 -0.16 7.96 -24.36
C PRO A 88 -0.78 6.78 -25.15
N GLU A 89 -0.10 6.25 -26.16
CA GLU A 89 -0.54 5.05 -26.89
C GLU A 89 -0.49 3.77 -26.03
N VAL A 90 0.41 3.70 -25.05
CA VAL A 90 0.44 2.62 -24.05
C VAL A 90 -0.72 2.80 -23.07
N GLN A 91 -0.96 4.03 -22.60
CA GLN A 91 -2.08 4.37 -21.72
C GLN A 91 -3.44 4.04 -22.35
N VAL A 92 -3.67 4.39 -23.62
CA VAL A 92 -4.91 4.07 -24.33
C VAL A 92 -5.12 2.56 -24.42
N ARG A 93 -4.10 1.77 -24.77
CA ARG A 93 -4.19 0.31 -24.84
C ARG A 93 -4.45 -0.33 -23.47
N ALA A 94 -3.85 0.20 -22.41
CA ALA A 94 -4.08 -0.23 -21.04
C ALA A 94 -5.54 0.03 -20.60
N GLN A 95 -6.08 1.22 -20.91
CA GLN A 95 -7.46 1.57 -20.64
C GLN A 95 -8.44 0.70 -21.45
N GLU A 96 -8.18 0.45 -22.74
CA GLU A 96 -9.00 -0.45 -23.54
C GLU A 96 -9.07 -1.88 -22.97
N GLU A 97 -7.99 -2.35 -22.33
CA GLU A 97 -7.99 -3.65 -21.67
C GLU A 97 -8.84 -3.66 -20.39
N ILE A 98 -8.72 -2.62 -19.57
CA ILE A 98 -9.55 -2.40 -18.37
C ILE A 98 -11.04 -2.33 -18.76
N ASP A 99 -11.37 -1.53 -19.78
CA ASP A 99 -12.71 -1.39 -20.35
C ASP A 99 -13.30 -2.73 -20.83
N ARG A 100 -12.46 -3.61 -21.43
CA ARG A 100 -12.86 -4.95 -21.86
C ARG A 100 -13.05 -5.92 -20.69
N ALA A 101 -12.24 -5.80 -19.63
CA ALA A 101 -12.26 -6.70 -18.49
C ALA A 101 -13.42 -6.43 -17.52
N ILE A 102 -13.71 -5.15 -17.25
CA ILE A 102 -14.67 -4.71 -16.21
C ILE A 102 -15.96 -4.10 -16.81
N GLY A 103 -15.90 -3.67 -18.08
CA GLY A 103 -17.01 -3.01 -18.78
C GLY A 103 -17.00 -1.49 -18.62
N LYS A 104 -17.30 -0.77 -19.71
CA LYS A 104 -17.18 0.70 -19.81
C LYS A 104 -18.03 1.49 -18.83
N ASP A 105 -19.17 0.94 -18.43
CA ASP A 105 -20.10 1.62 -17.52
C ASP A 105 -19.71 1.47 -16.03
N ALA A 106 -18.66 0.69 -15.72
CA ALA A 106 -18.07 0.50 -14.40
C ALA A 106 -19.09 0.29 -13.26
N SER A 107 -20.17 -0.44 -13.54
CA SER A 107 -21.28 -0.71 -12.59
C SER A 107 -20.87 -1.58 -11.40
N GLN A 108 -19.68 -2.17 -11.45
CA GLN A 108 -19.03 -2.92 -10.38
C GLN A 108 -17.57 -2.46 -10.25
N LEU A 109 -17.06 -2.41 -9.00
CA LEU A 109 -15.64 -2.17 -8.75
C LEU A 109 -14.78 -3.37 -9.19
N PRO A 110 -13.53 -3.14 -9.64
CA PRO A 110 -12.60 -4.21 -9.99
C PRO A 110 -12.33 -5.16 -8.81
N THR A 111 -12.19 -6.45 -9.10
CA THR A 111 -11.85 -7.49 -8.13
C THR A 111 -10.53 -8.18 -8.51
N PHE A 112 -9.91 -8.89 -7.57
CA PHE A 112 -8.70 -9.68 -7.87
C PHE A 112 -8.93 -10.75 -8.94
N SER A 113 -10.18 -11.21 -9.13
CA SER A 113 -10.55 -12.17 -10.18
C SER A 113 -10.43 -11.60 -11.60
N ASP A 114 -10.46 -10.27 -11.76
CA ASP A 114 -10.46 -9.60 -13.05
C ASP A 114 -9.04 -9.41 -13.60
N ARG A 115 -8.03 -9.42 -12.72
CA ARG A 115 -6.60 -9.30 -13.06
C ARG A 115 -6.17 -10.31 -14.14
N LYS A 116 -6.71 -11.53 -14.13
CA LYS A 116 -6.42 -12.57 -15.13
C LYS A 116 -6.85 -12.21 -16.56
N HIS A 117 -7.73 -11.22 -16.71
CA HIS A 117 -8.18 -10.69 -18.00
C HIS A 117 -7.42 -9.43 -18.43
N MET A 118 -6.43 -8.98 -17.63
CA MET A 118 -5.65 -7.77 -17.89
C MET A 118 -4.13 -8.05 -18.03
N PRO A 119 -3.70 -8.96 -18.93
CA PRO A 119 -2.30 -9.34 -19.08
C PRO A 119 -1.39 -8.20 -19.60
N TYR A 120 -1.92 -7.22 -20.33
CA TYR A 120 -1.13 -6.07 -20.80
C TYR A 120 -0.82 -5.10 -19.65
N ASN A 121 -1.80 -4.81 -18.78
CA ASN A 121 -1.57 -4.06 -17.54
C ASN A 121 -0.60 -4.80 -16.61
N ASP A 122 -0.74 -6.13 -16.49
CA ASP A 122 0.21 -6.98 -15.77
C ASP A 122 1.60 -7.04 -16.43
N GLY A 123 1.74 -6.64 -17.69
CA GLY A 123 3.01 -6.43 -18.37
C GLY A 123 3.63 -5.09 -17.99
N ILE A 124 2.86 -4.00 -18.13
CA ILE A 124 3.29 -2.64 -17.75
C ILE A 124 3.82 -2.61 -16.30
N MET A 125 3.11 -3.24 -15.37
CA MET A 125 3.48 -3.35 -13.96
C MET A 125 4.74 -4.20 -13.66
N LYS A 126 5.37 -4.82 -14.67
CA LYS A 126 6.62 -5.61 -14.54
C LYS A 126 7.83 -4.97 -15.22
N GLU A 127 7.63 -3.94 -16.04
CA GLU A 127 8.72 -3.23 -16.74
C GLU A 127 9.27 -2.06 -15.89
N GLU A 128 8.56 -1.69 -14.81
CA GLU A 128 9.01 -0.81 -13.71
C GLU A 128 9.68 -1.62 -12.58
#